data_AF-I2MTW6-F1
#
_entry.id   AF-I2MTW6-F1
#
_cell.length_a   1.000
_cell.length_b   1.000
_cell.length_c   1.000
_cell.angle_alpha   90.00
_cell.angle_beta   90.00
_cell.angle_gamma   90.00
#
_symmetry.space_group_name_H-M   'P 1'
#
loop_
_entity.id
_entity.type
_entity.pdbx_description
1 polymer ?
#
loop_
_entity_poly.entity_id
_entity_poly.type
_entity_poly.pdbx_seq_one_letter_code
_entity_poly.pdbx_strand_id
1 'polypeptide(L)'
;MTSGVAFLFPGQGSYVPGVFAGLGADAGRVATLVAEIDAAVEEFRLKPVRPLLFSPDAPALAELLESDHERLDVAILATSIALAELLESRHGMSPDHVAGHSLGEFGALAVAGVFTPGDAARAVCERHATLRKAPPPTGGMLAVKADAARAGELIAAARAGTSAVSALNSPSQTVISGAEADLVKVQQLAREEGIRTSRLHVPGPFHVPQLADASALYATTMRTIRISAPRERFFYSHGLGRFLTAQDDVVDLMVNDMTRPVRFHDSVRALNAEGVTTYVECGALDVLTRIVSGSLPRAVTLAPLREATTTPDLSARLRPAGTPAVNGVAAPAGPAPAAEVDPEVLAGVRAVCAEVLEYPLEVITDDADFQADLGVDSLAMTELQAHALQRFGLKETLQDADTGTYGTVSGLAAYITGLLSEGTGSVSGRR
;
A
#
# COMPACT_ATOMS: atom_id res chain seq x y z
N MET A 1 13.23 -23.45 15.76
CA MET A 1 13.55 -22.01 15.65
C MET A 1 12.27 -21.27 15.99
N THR A 2 12.32 -20.31 16.89
CA THR A 2 11.17 -19.46 17.19
C THR A 2 10.84 -18.64 15.94
N SER A 3 9.58 -18.65 15.51
CA SER A 3 9.07 -17.89 14.37
C SER A 3 9.07 -16.41 14.75
N GLY A 4 9.89 -15.59 14.09
CA GLY A 4 9.93 -14.14 14.34
C GLY A 4 8.80 -13.39 13.65
N VAL A 5 8.39 -12.25 14.23
CA VAL A 5 7.36 -11.34 13.71
C VAL A 5 8.01 -10.01 13.33
N ALA A 6 7.72 -9.50 12.13
CA ALA A 6 8.08 -8.15 11.73
C ALA A 6 6.84 -7.29 11.48
N PHE A 7 6.84 -6.06 12.00
CA PHE A 7 5.87 -5.04 11.60
C PHE A 7 6.44 -4.20 10.46
N LEU A 8 5.63 -4.01 9.43
CA LEU A 8 5.97 -3.30 8.21
C LEU A 8 5.12 -2.04 8.09
N PHE A 9 5.75 -0.89 7.87
CA PHE A 9 5.07 0.39 7.85
C PHE A 9 5.07 0.92 6.40
N PRO A 10 3.90 1.02 5.75
CA PRO A 10 3.83 1.44 4.36
C PRO A 10 4.00 2.94 4.18
N GLY A 11 4.32 3.35 2.96
CA GLY A 11 4.44 4.74 2.58
C GLY A 11 3.14 5.36 2.05
N GLN A 12 3.31 6.46 1.33
CA GLN A 12 2.24 7.21 0.67
C GLN A 12 1.40 6.33 -0.27
N GLY A 13 0.08 6.48 -0.21
CA GLY A 13 -0.89 5.65 -0.95
C GLY A 13 -1.64 4.62 -0.10
N SER A 14 -1.28 4.47 1.17
CA SER A 14 -1.89 3.50 2.10
C SER A 14 -2.91 4.12 3.04
N TYR A 15 -3.80 4.97 2.49
CA TYR A 15 -4.85 5.67 3.23
C TYR A 15 -6.24 5.18 2.80
N VAL A 16 -7.11 5.03 3.79
CA VAL A 16 -8.53 4.72 3.60
C VAL A 16 -9.34 5.70 4.47
N PRO A 17 -10.34 6.40 3.91
CA PRO A 17 -11.24 7.26 4.68
C PRO A 17 -11.89 6.51 5.85
N GLY A 18 -11.87 7.11 7.04
CA GLY A 18 -12.60 6.55 8.18
C GLY A 18 -12.10 5.17 8.63
N VAL A 19 -10.82 4.84 8.40
CA VAL A 19 -10.24 3.51 8.68
C VAL A 19 -10.50 3.01 10.12
N PHE A 20 -10.74 3.92 11.07
CA PHE A 20 -11.04 3.63 12.47
C PHE A 20 -12.48 3.94 12.90
N ALA A 21 -13.38 4.29 11.98
CA ALA A 21 -14.79 4.59 12.28
C ALA A 21 -15.51 3.43 12.99
N GLY A 22 -15.10 2.18 12.74
CA GLY A 22 -15.70 0.96 13.28
C GLY A 22 -15.05 0.39 14.56
N LEU A 23 -14.07 1.07 15.19
CA LEU A 23 -13.27 0.48 16.28
C LEU A 23 -14.04 0.17 17.58
N GLY A 24 -15.28 0.66 17.74
CA GLY A 24 -16.08 0.39 18.93
C GLY A 24 -15.35 0.78 20.23
N ALA A 25 -15.14 -0.20 21.12
CA ALA A 25 -14.53 0.02 22.43
C ALA A 25 -13.07 0.51 22.37
N ASP A 26 -12.34 0.20 21.29
CA ASP A 26 -10.93 0.60 21.13
C ASP A 26 -10.76 2.04 20.62
N ALA A 27 -11.85 2.70 20.21
CA ALA A 27 -11.82 4.04 19.64
C ALA A 27 -11.21 5.08 20.60
N GLY A 28 -11.42 4.93 21.92
CA GLY A 28 -10.86 5.85 22.92
C GLY A 28 -9.34 5.83 22.98
N ARG A 29 -8.72 4.65 22.83
CA ARG A 29 -7.26 4.50 22.89
C ARG A 29 -6.59 5.08 21.67
N VAL A 30 -7.11 4.75 20.49
CA VAL A 30 -6.64 5.35 19.23
C VAL A 30 -6.87 6.86 19.24
N ALA A 31 -7.99 7.34 19.77
CA ALA A 31 -8.27 8.77 19.88
C ALA A 31 -7.23 9.51 20.73
N THR A 32 -6.73 8.94 21.83
CA THR A 32 -5.68 9.56 22.65
C THR A 32 -4.37 9.71 21.88
N LEU A 33 -3.94 8.65 21.18
CA LEU A 33 -2.73 8.69 20.36
C LEU A 33 -2.86 9.71 19.23
N VAL A 34 -3.99 9.72 18.53
CA VAL A 34 -4.26 10.67 17.46
C VAL A 34 -4.35 12.10 18.00
N ALA A 35 -4.82 12.33 19.22
CA ALA A 35 -4.85 13.65 19.83
C ALA A 35 -3.44 14.21 20.09
N GLU A 36 -2.45 13.35 20.41
CA GLU A 36 -1.05 13.76 20.52
C GLU A 36 -0.50 14.24 19.17
N ILE A 37 -0.81 13.51 18.10
CA ILE A 37 -0.45 13.88 16.73
C ILE A 37 -1.14 15.17 16.31
N ASP A 38 -2.44 15.31 16.56
CA ASP A 38 -3.22 16.52 16.24
C ASP A 38 -2.64 17.76 16.94
N ALA A 39 -2.24 17.63 18.21
CA ALA A 39 -1.60 18.72 18.95
C ALA A 39 -0.23 19.10 18.36
N ALA A 40 0.55 18.11 17.91
CA ALA A 40 1.85 18.35 17.30
C ALA A 40 1.75 19.08 15.95
N VAL A 41 0.76 18.74 15.12
CA VAL A 41 0.61 19.36 13.79
C VAL A 41 -0.06 20.73 13.82
N GLU A 42 -0.71 21.10 14.93
CA GLU A 42 -1.27 22.45 15.14
C GLU A 42 -0.18 23.54 15.04
N GLU A 43 1.05 23.24 15.48
CA GLU A 43 2.23 24.12 15.37
C GLU A 43 2.51 24.53 13.91
N PHE A 44 2.10 23.70 12.95
CA PHE A 44 2.27 23.90 11.51
C PHE A 44 1.01 24.47 10.83
N ARG A 45 -0.02 24.80 11.62
CA ARG A 45 -1.36 25.22 11.15
C ARG A 45 -2.04 24.16 10.27
N LEU A 46 -1.67 22.89 10.44
CA LEU A 46 -2.32 21.79 9.76
C LEU A 46 -3.67 21.50 10.43
N LYS A 47 -4.67 21.12 9.64
CA LYS A 47 -5.95 20.65 10.20
C LYS A 47 -5.72 19.32 10.92
N PRO A 48 -6.45 19.02 12.00
CA PRO A 48 -6.33 17.75 12.70
C PRO A 48 -6.58 16.57 11.75
N VAL A 49 -5.85 15.46 11.90
CA VAL A 49 -6.01 14.23 11.11
C VAL A 49 -7.13 13.35 11.64
N ARG A 50 -7.56 13.50 12.90
CA ARG A 50 -8.66 12.73 13.49
C ARG A 50 -9.90 12.59 12.58
N PRO A 51 -10.44 13.66 11.96
CA PRO A 51 -11.59 13.52 11.07
C PRO A 51 -11.34 12.59 9.88
N LEU A 52 -10.12 12.53 9.35
CA LEU A 52 -9.77 11.64 8.24
C LEU A 52 -9.80 10.17 8.65
N LEU A 53 -9.47 9.88 9.92
CA LEU A 53 -9.35 8.52 10.43
C LEU A 53 -10.67 7.95 10.97
N PHE A 54 -11.58 8.81 11.45
CA PHE A 54 -12.80 8.37 12.15
C PHE A 54 -14.10 8.69 11.42
N SER A 55 -14.07 9.51 10.37
CA SER A 55 -15.27 9.83 9.58
C SER A 55 -15.31 8.96 8.32
N PRO A 56 -16.39 8.18 8.07
CA PRO A 56 -16.55 7.45 6.80
C PRO A 56 -16.66 8.41 5.61
N ASP A 57 -17.18 9.62 5.83
CA ASP A 57 -17.30 10.68 4.83
C ASP A 57 -16.01 11.50 4.63
N ALA A 58 -14.87 11.03 5.15
CA ALA A 58 -13.61 11.72 4.94
C ALA A 58 -13.23 11.73 3.45
N PRO A 59 -12.55 12.79 2.97
CA PRO A 59 -12.05 12.86 1.60
C PRO A 59 -11.24 11.63 1.20
N ALA A 60 -11.37 11.22 -0.06
CA ALA A 60 -10.62 10.10 -0.62
C ALA A 60 -9.12 10.43 -0.77
N LEU A 61 -8.30 9.39 -0.95
CA LEU A 61 -6.85 9.51 -1.16
C LEU A 61 -6.51 10.53 -2.27
N ALA A 62 -7.15 10.42 -3.44
CA ALA A 62 -6.86 11.26 -4.60
C ALA A 62 -7.17 12.75 -4.32
N GLU A 63 -8.29 13.05 -3.67
CA GLU A 63 -8.68 14.42 -3.31
C GLU A 63 -7.68 15.04 -2.32
N LEU A 64 -7.26 14.29 -1.30
CA LEU A 64 -6.26 14.77 -0.35
C LEU A 64 -4.89 14.92 -0.99
N LEU A 65 -4.52 14.06 -1.94
CA LEU A 65 -3.25 14.20 -2.64
C LEU A 65 -3.14 15.53 -3.39
N GLU A 66 -4.24 15.98 -3.98
CA GLU A 66 -4.31 17.23 -4.73
C GLU A 66 -4.40 18.46 -3.81
N SER A 67 -5.15 18.35 -2.70
CA SER A 67 -5.57 19.53 -1.92
C SER A 67 -4.94 19.64 -0.52
N ASP A 68 -4.48 18.53 0.07
CA ASP A 68 -4.07 18.47 1.49
C ASP A 68 -3.05 17.33 1.75
N HIS A 69 -2.05 17.21 0.88
CA HIS A 69 -1.07 16.11 0.87
C HIS A 69 -0.31 15.96 2.21
N GLU A 70 0.04 17.06 2.87
CA GLU A 70 0.71 17.00 4.18
C GLU A 70 -0.18 16.33 5.25
N ARG A 71 -1.48 16.65 5.26
CA ARG A 71 -2.43 16.04 6.19
C ARG A 71 -2.67 14.56 5.88
N LEU A 72 -2.63 14.19 4.60
CA LEU A 72 -2.68 12.80 4.16
C LEU A 72 -1.51 11.98 4.72
N ASP A 73 -0.27 12.48 4.58
CA ASP A 73 0.92 11.76 5.04
C ASP A 73 0.93 11.59 6.57
N VAL A 74 0.50 12.62 7.31
CA VAL A 74 0.32 12.52 8.77
C VAL A 74 -0.81 11.53 9.13
N ALA A 75 -1.89 11.46 8.36
CA ALA A 75 -2.96 10.48 8.58
C ALA A 75 -2.49 9.03 8.35
N ILE A 76 -1.63 8.80 7.34
CA ILE A 76 -0.99 7.50 7.10
C ILE A 76 -0.08 7.12 8.27
N LEU A 77 0.74 8.06 8.74
CA LEU A 77 1.59 7.88 9.92
C LEU A 77 0.74 7.50 11.16
N ALA A 78 -0.29 8.29 11.46
CA ALA A 78 -1.18 8.08 12.60
C ALA A 78 -1.87 6.72 12.53
N THR A 79 -2.35 6.31 11.35
CA THR A 79 -2.93 4.98 11.12
C THR A 79 -1.95 3.88 11.48
N SER A 80 -0.70 4.02 11.03
CA SER A 80 0.32 2.98 11.19
C SER A 80 0.73 2.80 12.66
N ILE A 81 0.95 3.90 13.38
CA ILE A 81 1.31 3.87 14.81
C ILE A 81 0.12 3.36 15.64
N ALA A 82 -1.10 3.83 15.36
CA ALA A 82 -2.29 3.38 16.07
C ALA A 82 -2.55 1.87 15.90
N LEU A 83 -2.37 1.35 14.69
CA LEU A 83 -2.54 -0.07 14.43
C LEU A 83 -1.47 -0.89 15.18
N ALA A 84 -0.20 -0.49 15.12
CA ALA A 84 0.86 -1.17 15.88
C ALA A 84 0.57 -1.21 17.38
N GLU A 85 0.15 -0.08 17.96
CA GLU A 85 -0.25 0.00 19.36
C GLU A 85 -1.42 -0.95 19.68
N LEU A 86 -2.46 -1.01 18.83
CA LEU A 86 -3.58 -1.94 19.00
C LEU A 86 -3.11 -3.40 18.98
N LEU A 87 -2.27 -3.77 18.01
CA LEU A 87 -1.72 -5.13 17.87
C LEU A 87 -0.98 -5.57 19.15
N GLU A 88 -0.12 -4.70 19.67
CA GLU A 88 0.66 -5.00 20.87
C GLU A 88 -0.22 -5.09 22.11
N SER A 89 -0.95 -4.02 22.42
CA SER A 89 -1.67 -3.85 23.68
C SER A 89 -2.92 -4.72 23.82
N ARG A 90 -3.65 -4.95 22.73
CA ARG A 90 -4.93 -5.68 22.74
C ARG A 90 -4.69 -7.14 22.36
N HIS A 91 -3.85 -7.38 21.37
CA HIS A 91 -3.69 -8.73 20.80
C HIS A 91 -2.43 -9.44 21.29
N GLY A 92 -1.58 -8.77 22.07
CA GLY A 92 -0.33 -9.34 22.57
C GLY A 92 0.65 -9.68 21.46
N MET A 93 0.49 -9.08 20.28
CA MET A 93 1.35 -9.29 19.13
C MET A 93 2.44 -8.23 19.15
N SER A 94 3.61 -8.58 19.67
CA SER A 94 4.78 -7.70 19.64
C SER A 94 5.69 -8.07 18.47
N PRO A 95 6.24 -7.08 17.74
CA PRO A 95 7.23 -7.34 16.72
C PRO A 95 8.59 -7.67 17.36
N ASP A 96 9.33 -8.59 16.74
CA ASP A 96 10.76 -8.77 17.00
C ASP A 96 11.58 -7.70 16.26
N HIS A 97 11.09 -7.31 15.08
CA HIS A 97 11.71 -6.30 14.22
C HIS A 97 10.68 -5.40 13.55
N VAL A 98 11.10 -4.19 13.19
CA VAL A 98 10.28 -3.23 12.45
C VAL A 98 11.02 -2.71 11.22
N ALA A 99 10.30 -2.46 10.13
CA ALA A 99 10.85 -1.83 8.92
C ALA A 99 9.79 -0.95 8.24
N GLY A 100 10.22 0.21 7.74
CA GLY A 100 9.36 1.11 6.98
C GLY A 100 9.63 1.08 5.48
N HIS A 101 8.71 1.64 4.70
CA HIS A 101 8.90 1.97 3.30
C HIS A 101 8.72 3.48 3.11
N SER A 102 9.80 4.20 2.77
CA SER A 102 9.75 5.66 2.58
C SER A 102 9.16 6.37 3.82
N LEU A 103 8.06 7.12 3.67
CA LEU A 103 7.29 7.73 4.77
C LEU A 103 7.01 6.76 5.93
N GLY A 104 6.88 5.46 5.67
CA GLY A 104 6.70 4.46 6.70
C GLY A 104 7.84 4.35 7.71
N GLU A 105 9.08 4.78 7.40
CA GLU A 105 10.19 4.76 8.37
C GLU A 105 9.88 5.64 9.59
N PHE A 106 9.11 6.72 9.45
CA PHE A 106 8.69 7.56 10.59
C PHE A 106 7.80 6.79 11.57
N GLY A 107 6.85 6.00 11.06
CA GLY A 107 5.99 5.16 11.89
C GLY A 107 6.77 4.02 12.54
N ALA A 108 7.66 3.38 11.79
CA ALA A 108 8.53 2.33 12.31
C ALA A 108 9.48 2.84 13.42
N LEU A 109 10.03 4.05 13.27
CA LEU A 109 10.88 4.69 14.28
C LEU A 109 10.09 5.13 15.51
N ALA A 110 8.83 5.54 15.35
CA ALA A 110 7.96 5.80 16.49
C ALA A 110 7.70 4.52 17.31
N VAL A 111 7.39 3.41 16.65
CA VAL A 111 7.20 2.09 17.31
C VAL A 111 8.52 1.54 17.87
N ALA A 112 9.65 1.88 17.26
CA ALA A 112 10.97 1.60 17.83
C ALA A 112 11.32 2.42 19.08
N GLY A 113 10.47 3.38 19.46
CA GLY A 113 10.67 4.28 20.59
C GLY A 113 11.67 5.40 20.33
N VAL A 114 12.07 5.61 19.08
CA VAL A 114 13.01 6.69 18.68
C VAL A 114 12.29 8.03 18.67
N PHE A 115 11.05 8.06 18.18
CA PHE A 115 10.16 9.21 18.25
C PHE A 115 8.97 8.92 19.17
N THR A 116 8.44 9.96 19.81
CA THR A 116 7.04 9.94 20.24
C THR A 116 6.12 10.05 19.01
N PRO A 117 4.85 9.64 19.08
CA PRO A 117 3.89 9.87 17.99
C PRO A 117 3.84 11.34 17.55
N GLY A 118 3.84 12.28 18.51
CA GLY A 118 3.89 13.71 18.22
C GLY A 118 5.18 14.14 17.53
N ASP A 119 6.35 13.67 17.97
CA ASP A 119 7.63 14.02 17.35
C ASP A 119 7.80 13.43 15.94
N ALA A 120 7.27 12.23 15.69
CA ALA A 120 7.21 11.65 14.35
C ALA A 120 6.33 12.51 13.42
N ALA A 121 5.19 13.00 13.91
CA ALA A 121 4.33 13.91 13.16
C ALA A 121 5.01 15.25 12.88
N ARG A 122 5.69 15.85 13.87
CA ARG A 122 6.52 17.06 13.66
C ARG A 122 7.58 16.82 12.58
N ALA A 123 8.24 15.67 12.60
CA ALA A 123 9.27 15.34 11.63
C ALA A 123 8.71 15.25 10.21
N VAL A 124 7.51 14.69 10.03
CA VAL A 124 6.81 14.66 8.74
C VAL A 124 6.40 16.08 8.32
N CYS A 125 5.79 16.88 9.20
CA CYS A 125 5.42 18.27 8.91
C CYS A 125 6.63 19.14 8.50
N GLU A 126 7.75 19.01 9.22
CA GLU A 126 8.99 19.71 8.88
C GLU A 126 9.53 19.29 7.50
N ARG A 127 9.41 18.00 7.14
CA ARG A 127 9.77 17.50 5.81
C ARG A 127 8.91 18.17 4.73
N HIS A 128 7.61 18.30 4.93
CA HIS A 128 6.74 19.02 4.00
C HIS A 128 7.06 20.52 3.94
N ALA A 129 7.36 21.15 5.08
CA ALA A 129 7.73 22.55 5.15
C ALA A 129 9.02 22.86 4.38
N THR A 130 10.01 21.96 4.40
CA THR A 130 11.26 22.12 3.66
C THR A 130 11.06 21.85 2.17
N LEU A 131 10.24 20.85 1.81
CA LEU A 131 9.81 20.61 0.44
C LEU A 131 9.06 21.80 -0.14
N ARG A 132 8.26 22.55 0.64
CA ARG A 132 7.65 23.80 0.14
C ARG A 132 8.67 24.90 -0.16
N LYS A 133 9.75 24.97 0.63
CA LYS A 133 10.81 25.98 0.47
C LYS A 133 11.75 25.64 -0.69
N ALA A 134 12.00 24.35 -0.91
CA ALA A 134 12.82 23.79 -1.97
C ALA A 134 12.04 22.66 -2.66
N PRO A 135 11.06 22.99 -3.53
CA PRO A 135 10.19 21.99 -4.14
C PRO A 135 10.98 21.02 -5.04
N PRO A 136 10.54 19.75 -5.13
CA PRO A 136 11.09 18.85 -6.11
C PRO A 136 10.88 19.42 -7.53
N PRO A 137 11.74 19.04 -8.49
CA PRO A 137 11.48 19.37 -9.89
C PRO A 137 10.15 18.77 -10.34
N THR A 138 9.47 19.43 -11.28
CA THR A 138 8.25 18.87 -11.90
C THR A 138 8.55 17.51 -12.53
N GLY A 139 7.73 16.52 -12.20
CA GLY A 139 7.95 15.14 -12.59
C GLY A 139 7.10 14.20 -11.75
N GLY A 140 7.54 12.96 -11.64
CA GLY A 140 6.81 11.96 -10.89
C GLY A 140 7.61 10.69 -10.69
N MET A 141 6.89 9.58 -10.60
CA MET A 141 7.47 8.27 -10.38
C MET A 141 6.83 7.22 -11.30
N LEU A 142 7.64 6.28 -11.78
CA LEU A 142 7.28 5.21 -12.70
C LEU A 142 7.67 3.88 -12.08
N ALA A 143 6.70 3.04 -11.73
CA ALA A 143 6.95 1.65 -11.40
C ALA A 143 7.26 0.88 -12.70
N VAL A 144 8.34 0.10 -12.68
CA VAL A 144 8.81 -0.69 -13.81
C VAL A 144 8.90 -2.15 -13.38
N LYS A 145 8.32 -3.05 -14.17
CA LYS A 145 8.36 -4.50 -13.93
C LYS A 145 9.69 -5.10 -14.37
N ALA A 146 10.76 -4.65 -13.74
CA ALA A 146 12.12 -5.10 -13.98
C ALA A 146 12.97 -4.97 -12.69
N ASP A 147 14.18 -5.52 -12.71
CA ASP A 147 15.16 -5.32 -11.64
C ASP A 147 15.87 -3.95 -11.75
N ALA A 148 16.71 -3.65 -10.76
CA ALA A 148 17.46 -2.40 -10.68
C ALA A 148 18.42 -2.17 -11.85
N ALA A 149 19.08 -3.24 -12.31
CA ALA A 149 20.07 -3.16 -13.38
C ALA A 149 19.36 -2.81 -14.69
N ARG A 150 18.27 -3.52 -15.00
CA ARG A 150 17.47 -3.27 -16.18
C ARG A 150 16.80 -1.90 -16.16
N ALA A 151 16.31 -1.45 -15.00
CA ALA A 151 15.81 -0.08 -14.85
C ALA A 151 16.91 0.97 -15.14
N GLY A 152 18.14 0.72 -14.68
CA GLY A 152 19.29 1.57 -14.99
C GLY A 152 19.66 1.58 -16.48
N GLU A 153 19.60 0.43 -17.15
CA GLU A 153 19.80 0.32 -18.59
C GLU A 153 18.76 1.12 -19.38
N LEU A 154 17.49 1.04 -18.98
CA LEU A 154 16.39 1.83 -19.58
C LEU A 154 16.64 3.33 -19.44
N ILE A 155 17.04 3.80 -18.25
CA ILE A 155 17.39 5.22 -18.02
C ILE A 155 18.53 5.67 -18.94
N ALA A 156 19.59 4.87 -19.03
CA ALA A 156 20.76 5.18 -19.84
C ALA A 156 20.42 5.21 -21.34
N ALA A 157 19.71 4.19 -21.83
CA ALA A 157 19.30 4.08 -23.23
C ALA A 157 18.32 5.19 -23.65
N ALA A 158 17.39 5.55 -22.78
CA ALA A 158 16.46 6.68 -22.98
C ALA A 158 17.15 8.06 -22.89
N ARG A 159 18.42 8.12 -22.48
CA ARG A 159 19.16 9.36 -22.17
C ARG A 159 18.42 10.23 -21.15
N ALA A 160 17.81 9.57 -20.17
CA ALA A 160 16.96 10.15 -19.14
C ALA A 160 17.78 10.65 -17.95
N GLY A 161 18.72 11.58 -18.19
CA GLY A 161 19.72 12.00 -17.21
C GLY A 161 19.19 12.67 -15.94
N THR A 162 17.91 13.05 -15.89
CA THR A 162 17.26 13.57 -14.69
C THR A 162 16.56 12.49 -13.86
N SER A 163 16.48 11.25 -14.37
CA SER A 163 15.82 10.13 -13.70
C SER A 163 16.83 9.26 -12.94
N ALA A 164 16.38 8.73 -11.81
CA ALA A 164 17.14 7.80 -10.99
C ALA A 164 16.24 6.69 -10.46
N VAL A 165 16.84 5.53 -10.16
CA VAL A 165 16.18 4.48 -9.40
C VAL A 165 15.91 4.98 -7.99
N SER A 166 14.64 4.96 -7.58
CA SER A 166 14.14 5.53 -6.34
C SER A 166 13.59 4.50 -5.36
N ALA A 167 13.18 3.31 -5.84
CA ALA A 167 12.83 2.21 -4.96
C ALA A 167 13.12 0.83 -5.59
N LEU A 168 13.53 -0.11 -4.75
CA LEU A 168 13.79 -1.51 -5.06
C LEU A 168 12.84 -2.37 -4.22
N ASN A 169 11.66 -2.65 -4.77
CA ASN A 169 10.58 -3.27 -4.01
C ASN A 169 10.66 -4.79 -4.05
N SER A 170 11.03 -5.37 -5.20
CA SER A 170 11.19 -6.82 -5.35
C SER A 170 12.24 -7.14 -6.41
N PRO A 171 12.64 -8.42 -6.61
CA PRO A 171 13.55 -8.81 -7.69
C PRO A 171 13.05 -8.46 -9.10
N SER A 172 11.75 -8.17 -9.25
CA SER A 172 11.11 -7.88 -10.53
C SER A 172 10.31 -6.57 -10.51
N GLN A 173 10.52 -5.69 -9.53
CA GLN A 173 9.86 -4.41 -9.47
C GLN A 173 10.78 -3.34 -8.89
N THR A 174 11.04 -2.33 -9.71
CA THR A 174 11.82 -1.12 -9.39
C THR A 174 10.96 0.12 -9.66
N VAL A 175 11.23 1.22 -8.96
CA VAL A 175 10.62 2.53 -9.24
C VAL A 175 11.70 3.47 -9.73
N ILE A 176 11.38 4.24 -10.75
CA ILE A 176 12.20 5.30 -11.31
C ILE A 176 11.51 6.63 -11.00
N SER A 177 12.24 7.58 -10.45
CA SER A 177 11.77 8.94 -10.20
C SER A 177 12.56 9.91 -11.06
N GLY A 178 11.91 10.95 -11.58
CA GLY A 178 12.59 11.94 -12.41
C GLY A 178 11.64 12.96 -13.02
N ALA A 179 12.18 13.81 -13.91
CA ALA A 179 11.37 14.76 -14.65
C ALA A 179 10.41 14.05 -15.61
N GLU A 180 9.24 14.64 -15.82
CA GLU A 180 8.18 13.99 -16.61
C GLU A 180 8.64 13.64 -18.04
N ALA A 181 9.37 14.55 -18.68
CA ALA A 181 9.89 14.36 -20.03
C ALA A 181 10.85 13.16 -20.14
N ASP A 182 11.57 12.83 -19.07
CA ASP A 182 12.49 11.69 -19.05
C ASP A 182 11.76 10.38 -18.74
N LEU A 183 10.78 10.42 -17.82
CA LEU A 183 9.94 9.27 -17.53
C LEU A 183 9.13 8.82 -18.75
N VAL A 184 8.65 9.75 -19.59
CA VAL A 184 7.99 9.42 -20.87
C VAL A 184 8.91 8.64 -21.81
N LYS A 185 10.19 9.04 -21.93
CA LYS A 185 11.16 8.33 -22.78
C LYS A 185 11.43 6.92 -22.25
N VAL A 186 11.62 6.79 -20.93
CA VAL A 186 11.83 5.49 -20.28
C VAL A 186 10.62 4.58 -20.47
N GLN A 187 9.41 5.12 -20.29
CA GLN A 187 8.16 4.39 -20.48
C GLN A 187 7.98 3.93 -21.93
N GLN A 188 8.31 4.77 -22.91
CA GLN A 188 8.26 4.41 -24.33
C GLN A 188 9.25 3.28 -24.66
N LEU A 189 10.50 3.38 -24.20
CA LEU A 189 11.50 2.33 -24.41
C LEU A 189 11.10 1.01 -23.73
N ALA A 190 10.61 1.08 -22.48
CA ALA A 190 10.12 -0.09 -21.77
C ALA A 190 8.99 -0.79 -22.54
N ARG A 191 8.05 -0.01 -23.12
CA ARG A 191 6.98 -0.53 -23.97
C ARG A 191 7.51 -1.22 -25.22
N GLU A 192 8.50 -0.64 -25.89
CA GLU A 192 9.14 -1.24 -27.08
C GLU A 192 9.81 -2.60 -26.76
N GLU A 193 10.26 -2.77 -25.51
CA GLU A 193 10.88 -4.00 -25.02
C GLU A 193 9.90 -4.95 -24.32
N GLY A 194 8.59 -4.64 -24.30
CA GLY A 194 7.56 -5.45 -23.65
C GLY A 194 7.61 -5.43 -22.12
N ILE A 195 8.31 -4.47 -21.52
CA ILE A 195 8.40 -4.29 -20.07
C ILE A 195 7.22 -3.44 -19.59
N ARG A 196 6.41 -4.00 -18.68
CA ARG A 196 5.27 -3.29 -18.10
C ARG A 196 5.74 -2.15 -17.19
N THR A 197 5.01 -1.04 -17.25
CA THR A 197 5.24 0.13 -16.41
C THR A 197 3.92 0.74 -15.94
N SER A 198 3.90 1.35 -14.76
CA SER A 198 2.75 2.08 -14.23
C SER A 198 3.17 3.41 -13.62
N ARG A 199 2.42 4.48 -13.88
CA ARG A 199 2.66 5.79 -13.28
C ARG A 199 2.11 5.81 -11.86
N LEU A 200 2.93 6.28 -10.92
CA LEU A 200 2.48 6.44 -9.53
C LEU A 200 1.82 7.80 -9.38
N HIS A 201 0.65 7.82 -8.75
CA HIS A 201 -0.07 9.03 -8.44
C HIS A 201 0.53 9.66 -7.17
N VAL A 202 1.55 10.48 -7.37
CA VAL A 202 2.31 11.18 -6.33
C VAL A 202 2.61 12.61 -6.78
N PRO A 203 2.77 13.56 -5.85
CA PRO A 203 2.88 14.99 -6.19
C PRO A 203 4.24 15.39 -6.77
N GLY A 204 5.21 14.48 -6.82
CA GLY A 204 6.49 14.73 -7.46
C GLY A 204 7.45 13.55 -7.40
N PRO A 205 8.66 13.71 -7.95
CA PRO A 205 9.72 12.73 -7.83
C PRO A 205 10.31 12.72 -6.41
N PHE A 206 10.33 11.55 -5.79
CA PHE A 206 10.93 11.32 -4.47
C PHE A 206 12.11 10.34 -4.54
N HIS A 207 12.97 10.38 -3.52
CA HIS A 207 14.17 9.53 -3.42
C HIS A 207 15.13 9.76 -4.59
N VAL A 208 15.36 11.04 -4.90
CA VAL A 208 16.21 11.49 -6.01
C VAL A 208 17.25 12.51 -5.55
N PRO A 209 18.43 12.58 -6.18
CA PRO A 209 19.48 13.54 -5.83
C PRO A 209 19.04 15.01 -5.85
N GLN A 210 18.04 15.36 -6.68
CA GLN A 210 17.52 16.73 -6.81
C GLN A 210 16.85 17.25 -5.55
N LEU A 211 16.57 16.39 -4.56
CA LEU A 211 16.05 16.79 -3.25
C LEU A 211 17.15 17.20 -2.26
N ALA A 212 18.41 17.32 -2.69
CA ALA A 212 19.54 17.66 -1.81
C ALA A 212 19.36 19.01 -1.08
N ASP A 213 18.82 20.03 -1.74
CA ASP A 213 18.59 21.34 -1.11
C ASP A 213 17.50 21.27 -0.02
N ALA A 214 16.40 20.56 -0.31
CA ALA A 214 15.34 20.32 0.68
C ALA A 214 15.85 19.49 1.87
N SER A 215 16.67 18.47 1.58
CA SER A 215 17.34 17.62 2.57
C SER A 215 18.26 18.45 3.49
N ALA A 216 19.06 19.38 2.94
CA ALA A 216 19.91 20.26 3.73
C ALA A 216 19.10 21.20 4.65
N LEU A 217 17.98 21.75 4.17
CA LEU A 217 17.07 22.54 5.00
C LEU A 217 16.45 21.69 6.11
N TYR A 218 16.05 20.47 5.79
CA TYR A 218 15.44 19.53 6.74
C TYR A 218 16.41 19.10 7.84
N ALA A 219 17.71 18.99 7.56
CA ALA A 219 18.72 18.72 8.58
C ALA A 219 18.79 19.79 9.68
N THR A 220 18.37 21.02 9.39
CA THR A 220 18.33 22.09 10.39
C THR A 220 17.15 21.91 11.34
N THR A 221 15.98 21.57 10.80
CA THR A 221 14.76 21.43 11.60
C THR A 221 14.69 20.07 12.31
N MET A 222 15.19 18.99 11.71
CA MET A 222 15.26 17.69 12.38
C MET A 222 16.09 17.69 13.67
N ARG A 223 17.11 18.55 13.77
CA ARG A 223 17.92 18.67 15.00
C ARG A 223 17.18 19.31 16.17
N THR A 224 16.02 19.93 15.94
CA THR A 224 15.19 20.49 17.02
C THR A 224 14.22 19.47 17.58
N ILE A 225 14.00 18.36 16.87
CA ILE A 225 13.10 17.29 17.27
C ILE A 225 13.79 16.39 18.28
N ARG A 226 13.05 16.01 19.32
CA ARG A 226 13.55 15.07 20.33
C ARG A 226 13.67 13.67 19.71
N ILE A 227 14.86 13.09 19.85
CA ILE A 227 15.19 11.74 19.35
C ILE A 227 15.73 10.93 20.53
N SER A 228 15.12 9.78 20.79
CA SER A 228 15.61 8.80 21.75
C SER A 228 16.58 7.82 21.08
N ALA A 229 17.49 7.25 21.85
CA ALA A 229 18.44 6.28 21.33
C ALA A 229 17.73 5.02 20.77
N PRO A 230 18.05 4.57 19.55
CA PRO A 230 17.46 3.37 18.97
C PRO A 230 17.74 2.11 19.79
N ARG A 231 16.76 1.20 19.84
CA ARG A 231 16.94 -0.15 20.38
C ARG A 231 17.83 -0.96 19.44
N GLU A 232 18.86 -1.61 19.99
CA GLU A 232 19.75 -2.48 19.24
C GLU A 232 18.97 -3.56 18.49
N ARG A 233 19.25 -3.69 17.19
CA ARG A 233 18.69 -4.75 16.31
C ARG A 233 17.16 -4.82 16.26
N PHE A 234 16.46 -3.71 16.50
CA PHE A 234 15.01 -3.67 16.44
C PHE A 234 14.47 -3.10 15.11
N PHE A 235 15.01 -1.98 14.65
CA PHE A 235 14.59 -1.33 13.41
C PHE A 235 15.60 -1.58 12.29
N TYR A 236 15.13 -2.12 11.16
CA TYR A 236 15.94 -2.27 9.94
C TYR A 236 15.71 -1.08 9.02
N SER A 237 16.76 -0.28 8.79
CA SER A 237 16.70 0.84 7.86
C SER A 237 17.02 0.39 6.44
N HIS A 238 16.13 0.72 5.51
CA HIS A 238 16.42 0.49 4.10
C HIS A 238 17.49 1.47 3.57
N GLY A 239 17.58 2.66 4.16
CA GLY A 239 18.57 3.69 3.80
C GLY A 239 20.00 3.33 4.19
N LEU A 240 20.19 2.59 5.29
CA LEU A 240 21.49 2.08 5.73
C LEU A 240 21.78 0.65 5.25
N GLY A 241 20.74 -0.14 4.93
CA GLY A 241 20.87 -1.55 4.57
C GLY A 241 21.31 -2.43 5.74
N ARG A 242 20.94 -2.04 6.97
CA ARG A 242 21.22 -2.78 8.21
C ARG A 242 20.29 -2.33 9.33
N PHE A 243 20.31 -3.08 10.42
CA PHE A 243 19.71 -2.64 11.67
C PHE A 243 20.40 -1.40 12.23
N LEU A 244 19.59 -0.53 12.85
CA LEU A 244 20.08 0.57 13.67
C LEU A 244 20.71 0.05 14.96
N THR A 245 21.68 0.83 15.41
CA THR A 245 22.38 0.71 16.69
C THR A 245 22.17 1.99 17.49
N ALA A 246 22.46 1.96 18.78
CA ALA A 246 22.36 3.13 19.65
C ALA A 246 23.33 4.28 19.28
N GLN A 247 24.30 4.02 18.39
CA GLN A 247 25.31 4.99 17.94
C GLN A 247 24.96 5.66 16.61
N ASP A 248 23.89 5.22 15.95
CA ASP A 248 23.50 5.77 14.65
C ASP A 248 22.86 7.15 14.80
N ASP A 249 23.26 8.07 13.91
CA ASP A 249 22.63 9.38 13.82
C ASP A 249 21.32 9.27 13.02
N VAL A 250 20.20 9.27 13.75
CA VAL A 250 18.85 9.22 13.16
C VAL A 250 18.54 10.47 12.34
N VAL A 251 19.10 11.65 12.70
CA VAL A 251 18.90 12.86 11.89
C VAL A 251 19.52 12.66 10.52
N ASP A 252 20.78 12.21 10.47
CA ASP A 252 21.45 11.94 9.21
C ASP A 252 20.72 10.86 8.41
N LEU A 253 20.17 9.82 9.05
CA LEU A 253 19.33 8.83 8.39
C LEU A 253 18.12 9.49 7.69
N MET A 254 17.29 10.22 8.43
CA MET A 254 16.03 10.77 7.91
C MET A 254 16.25 11.88 6.88
N VAL A 255 17.32 12.65 7.03
CA VAL A 255 17.72 13.68 6.07
C VAL A 255 18.12 13.06 4.74
N ASN A 256 18.91 11.99 4.78
CA ASN A 256 19.38 11.32 3.58
C ASN A 256 18.29 10.47 2.90
N ASP A 257 17.27 10.02 3.63
CA ASP A 257 16.14 9.24 3.10
C ASP A 257 15.51 9.90 1.86
N MET A 258 15.33 11.22 1.87
CA MET A 258 14.76 11.99 0.75
C MET A 258 15.53 11.84 -0.57
N THR A 259 16.82 11.53 -0.51
CA THR A 259 17.73 11.52 -1.67
C THR A 259 18.22 10.12 -2.04
N ARG A 260 18.00 9.14 -1.16
CA ARG A 260 18.47 7.76 -1.33
C ARG A 260 17.32 6.85 -1.74
N PRO A 261 17.59 5.81 -2.56
CA PRO A 261 16.56 4.87 -2.95
C PRO A 261 16.05 4.05 -1.76
N VAL A 262 14.75 3.74 -1.79
CA VAL A 262 14.11 2.83 -0.85
C VAL A 262 14.49 1.38 -1.20
N ARG A 263 15.29 0.72 -0.36
CA ARG A 263 15.76 -0.66 -0.59
C ARG A 263 14.89 -1.70 0.13
N PHE A 264 13.58 -1.66 -0.11
CA PHE A 264 12.63 -2.49 0.65
C PHE A 264 12.84 -4.00 0.45
N HIS A 265 13.21 -4.46 -0.75
CA HIS A 265 13.53 -5.86 -0.98
C HIS A 265 14.69 -6.35 -0.09
N ASP A 266 15.70 -5.51 0.14
CA ASP A 266 16.82 -5.84 1.02
C ASP A 266 16.34 -5.95 2.48
N SER A 267 15.42 -5.09 2.92
CA SER A 267 14.77 -5.20 4.23
C SER A 267 14.07 -6.54 4.40
N VAL A 268 13.26 -6.96 3.43
CA VAL A 268 12.55 -8.26 3.47
C VAL A 268 13.53 -9.43 3.59
N ARG A 269 14.61 -9.41 2.79
CA ARG A 269 15.66 -10.45 2.83
C ARG A 269 16.40 -10.48 4.17
N ALA A 270 16.74 -9.32 4.71
CA ALA A 270 17.44 -9.23 5.99
C ALA A 270 16.58 -9.70 7.16
N LEU A 271 15.30 -9.29 7.21
CA LEU A 271 14.35 -9.75 8.21
C LEU A 271 14.17 -11.27 8.15
N ASN A 272 14.05 -11.85 6.95
CA ASN A 272 13.99 -13.32 6.79
C ASN A 272 15.27 -14.01 7.29
N ALA A 273 16.44 -13.39 7.11
CA ALA A 273 17.71 -13.91 7.62
C ALA A 273 17.79 -13.86 9.16
N GLU A 274 17.07 -12.96 9.82
CA GLU A 274 16.89 -12.95 11.28
C GLU A 274 15.88 -14.00 11.78
N GLY A 275 15.26 -14.78 10.88
CA GLY A 275 14.28 -15.81 11.25
C GLY A 275 12.84 -15.29 11.35
N VAL A 276 12.55 -14.10 10.82
CA VAL A 276 11.19 -13.62 10.66
C VAL A 276 10.44 -14.52 9.67
N THR A 277 9.27 -14.99 10.08
CA THR A 277 8.38 -15.80 9.23
C THR A 277 6.97 -15.24 9.15
N THR A 278 6.63 -14.25 10.00
CA THR A 278 5.35 -13.53 9.96
C THR A 278 5.60 -12.04 9.76
N TYR A 279 4.96 -11.45 8.76
CA TYR A 279 5.05 -10.04 8.40
C TYR A 279 3.68 -9.41 8.51
N VAL A 280 3.57 -8.35 9.30
CA VAL A 280 2.31 -7.66 9.57
C VAL A 280 2.42 -6.25 9.04
N GLU A 281 1.57 -5.88 8.07
CA GLU A 281 1.54 -4.51 7.57
C GLU A 281 0.70 -3.64 8.49
N CYS A 282 1.37 -2.70 9.16
CA CYS A 282 0.77 -1.68 9.98
C CYS A 282 0.29 -0.53 9.09
N GLY A 283 -0.66 -0.79 8.20
CA GLY A 283 -1.28 0.22 7.33
C GLY A 283 -2.73 -0.12 7.00
N ALA A 284 -3.41 0.76 6.26
CA ALA A 284 -4.82 0.58 5.91
C ALA A 284 -5.05 -0.48 4.80
N LEU A 285 -4.02 -0.76 4.00
CA LEU A 285 -4.06 -1.64 2.83
C LEU A 285 -3.07 -2.82 3.02
N ASP A 286 -2.66 -3.46 1.93
CA ASP A 286 -1.85 -4.69 1.89
C ASP A 286 -0.63 -4.59 0.94
N VAL A 287 -0.15 -3.37 0.69
CA VAL A 287 0.84 -3.08 -0.36
C VAL A 287 2.16 -3.80 -0.10
N LEU A 288 2.70 -3.68 1.11
CA LEU A 288 3.97 -4.30 1.49
C LEU A 288 3.82 -5.81 1.64
N THR A 289 2.71 -6.30 2.18
CA THR A 289 2.45 -7.74 2.28
C THR A 289 2.39 -8.43 0.93
N ARG A 290 1.82 -7.80 -0.10
CA ARG A 290 1.85 -8.34 -1.48
C ARG A 290 3.27 -8.43 -2.02
N ILE A 291 4.11 -7.42 -1.75
CA ILE A 291 5.53 -7.44 -2.13
C ILE A 291 6.30 -8.55 -1.40
N VAL A 292 6.04 -8.73 -0.11
CA VAL A 292 6.64 -9.80 0.71
C VAL A 292 6.23 -11.17 0.18
N SER A 293 4.95 -11.43 -0.04
CA SER A 293 4.45 -12.71 -0.56
C SER A 293 5.04 -13.06 -1.92
N GLY A 294 5.21 -12.06 -2.80
CA GLY A 294 5.88 -12.25 -4.08
C GLY A 294 7.38 -12.55 -3.97
N SER A 295 8.04 -12.12 -2.89
CA SER A 295 9.47 -12.32 -2.66
C SER A 295 9.77 -13.58 -1.81
N LEU A 296 8.87 -13.93 -0.90
CA LEU A 296 8.98 -15.00 0.09
C LEU A 296 7.66 -15.79 0.15
N PRO A 297 7.41 -16.75 -0.77
CA PRO A 297 6.13 -17.46 -0.87
C PRO A 297 5.75 -18.31 0.36
N ARG A 298 6.67 -18.51 1.30
CA ARG A 298 6.45 -19.26 2.55
C ARG A 298 6.23 -18.36 3.77
N ALA A 299 6.35 -17.05 3.60
CA ALA A 299 6.07 -16.09 4.67
C ALA A 299 4.57 -16.04 4.95
N VAL A 300 4.21 -15.90 6.22
CA VAL A 300 2.85 -15.52 6.62
C VAL A 300 2.77 -14.00 6.54
N THR A 301 1.81 -13.48 5.79
CA THR A 301 1.58 -12.03 5.65
C THR A 301 0.19 -11.66 6.16
N LEU A 302 0.10 -10.61 6.98
CA LEU A 302 -1.15 -10.13 7.56
C LEU A 302 -1.34 -8.65 7.25
N ALA A 303 -2.52 -8.26 6.75
CA ALA A 303 -2.90 -6.86 6.55
C ALA A 303 -4.16 -6.53 7.39
N PRO A 304 -3.99 -6.24 8.71
CA PRO A 304 -5.08 -6.12 9.67
C PRO A 304 -6.23 -5.21 9.26
N LEU A 305 -5.98 -4.03 8.69
CA LEU A 305 -7.05 -3.11 8.35
C LEU A 305 -7.64 -3.36 6.96
N ARG A 306 -6.87 -3.89 6.01
CA ARG A 306 -7.38 -4.21 4.67
C ARG A 306 -8.48 -5.26 4.71
N GLU A 307 -8.23 -6.36 5.39
CA GLU A 307 -9.19 -7.47 5.48
C GLU A 307 -10.34 -7.12 6.47
N ALA A 308 -10.23 -6.04 7.27
CA ALA A 308 -11.30 -5.58 8.20
C ALA A 308 -12.47 -4.95 7.45
N THR A 309 -12.25 -4.54 6.20
CA THR A 309 -13.34 -4.07 5.32
C THR A 309 -14.30 -5.19 4.91
N THR A 310 -14.02 -6.45 5.27
CA THR A 310 -14.88 -7.62 4.98
C THR A 310 -15.41 -8.32 6.23
N THR A 311 -14.87 -8.04 7.42
CA THR A 311 -15.33 -8.59 8.70
C THR A 311 -15.21 -7.56 9.83
N PRO A 312 -16.31 -7.27 10.57
CA PRO A 312 -16.35 -6.16 11.54
C PRO A 312 -15.55 -6.38 12.82
N ASP A 313 -15.00 -7.58 13.07
CA ASP A 313 -14.24 -7.86 14.30
C ASP A 313 -12.75 -8.11 14.01
N LEU A 314 -11.93 -7.09 14.33
CA LEU A 314 -10.46 -7.14 14.30
C LEU A 314 -9.90 -8.30 15.16
N SER A 315 -10.64 -8.75 16.17
CA SER A 315 -10.20 -9.79 17.12
C SER A 315 -10.08 -11.20 16.55
N ALA A 316 -10.88 -11.53 15.54
CA ALA A 316 -10.86 -12.83 14.90
C ALA A 316 -9.61 -13.01 14.03
N ARG A 317 -9.03 -11.89 13.54
CA ARG A 317 -7.97 -11.87 12.52
C ARG A 317 -6.57 -11.67 13.10
N LEU A 318 -6.49 -11.23 14.35
CA LEU A 318 -5.24 -10.90 15.05
C LEU A 318 -4.75 -11.99 16.01
N ARG A 319 -5.25 -13.21 15.87
CA ARG A 319 -4.67 -14.35 16.57
C ARG A 319 -3.42 -14.82 15.83
N PRO A 320 -2.27 -14.93 16.49
CA PRO A 320 -1.15 -15.69 15.95
C PRO A 320 -1.68 -17.06 15.55
N ALA A 321 -1.42 -17.50 14.33
CA ALA A 321 -1.67 -18.88 13.95
C ALA A 321 -0.94 -19.76 14.98
N GLY A 322 -1.71 -20.40 15.87
CA GLY A 322 -1.14 -21.35 16.82
C GLY A 322 -0.35 -22.39 16.04
N THR A 323 0.77 -22.82 16.59
CA THR A 323 1.57 -23.95 16.10
C THR A 323 0.63 -25.01 15.52
N PRO A 324 0.77 -25.41 14.24
CA PRO A 324 -0.16 -26.36 13.66
C PRO A 324 -0.08 -27.63 14.48
N ALA A 325 -1.16 -27.94 15.20
CA ALA A 325 -1.36 -29.29 15.68
C ALA A 325 -1.31 -30.17 14.43
N VAL A 326 -0.35 -31.10 14.40
CA VAL A 326 -0.32 -32.19 13.44
C VAL A 326 -1.47 -33.13 13.79
N ASN A 327 -2.69 -32.66 13.60
CA ASN A 327 -3.87 -33.48 13.49
C ASN A 327 -4.15 -33.55 12.00
N GLY A 328 -4.13 -34.79 11.51
CA GLY A 328 -3.94 -35.15 10.11
C GLY A 328 -4.62 -34.22 9.12
N VAL A 329 -3.88 -33.92 8.05
CA VAL A 329 -4.31 -33.25 6.83
C VAL A 329 -5.76 -33.64 6.50
N ALA A 330 -6.71 -32.81 6.93
CA ALA A 330 -7.85 -32.55 6.08
C ALA A 330 -7.24 -31.72 4.95
N ALA A 331 -7.23 -32.31 3.76
CA ALA A 331 -6.81 -31.62 2.55
C ALA A 331 -7.41 -30.22 2.53
N PRO A 332 -6.68 -29.21 2.02
CA PRO A 332 -7.26 -27.88 1.86
C PRO A 332 -8.64 -28.09 1.22
N ALA A 333 -9.68 -27.51 1.83
CA ALA A 333 -10.88 -27.25 1.06
C ALA A 333 -10.36 -26.57 -0.19
N GLY A 334 -10.53 -27.22 -1.34
CA GLY A 334 -10.14 -26.66 -2.61
C GLY A 334 -10.75 -25.27 -2.76
N PRO A 335 -10.43 -24.53 -3.83
CA PRO A 335 -11.27 -23.39 -4.18
C PRO A 335 -12.73 -23.84 -3.99
N ALA A 336 -13.54 -23.06 -3.26
CA ALA A 336 -14.99 -23.24 -3.34
C ALA A 336 -15.25 -23.45 -4.83
N PRO A 337 -15.84 -24.59 -5.23
CA PRO A 337 -15.77 -25.05 -6.62
C PRO A 337 -16.07 -23.84 -7.45
N ALA A 338 -15.10 -23.44 -8.29
CA ALA A 338 -15.26 -22.28 -9.15
C ALA A 338 -16.67 -22.43 -9.71
N ALA A 339 -17.59 -21.53 -9.34
CA ALA A 339 -18.92 -21.58 -9.92
C ALA A 339 -18.65 -21.66 -11.41
N GLU A 340 -19.04 -22.77 -12.02
CA GLU A 340 -18.56 -23.16 -13.34
C GLU A 340 -18.89 -22.00 -14.26
N VAL A 341 -17.89 -21.19 -14.60
CA VAL A 341 -18.14 -19.89 -15.23
C VAL A 341 -18.74 -20.21 -16.57
N ASP A 342 -19.98 -19.77 -16.79
CA ASP A 342 -20.66 -20.05 -18.04
C ASP A 342 -19.81 -19.46 -19.18
N PRO A 343 -19.33 -20.28 -20.14
CA PRO A 343 -18.50 -19.81 -21.23
C PRO A 343 -19.14 -18.70 -22.06
N GLU A 344 -20.48 -18.67 -22.16
CA GLU A 344 -21.22 -17.60 -22.83
C GLU A 344 -21.19 -16.30 -22.01
N VAL A 345 -21.27 -16.42 -20.68
CA VAL A 345 -21.14 -15.26 -19.77
C VAL A 345 -19.73 -14.69 -19.83
N LEU A 346 -18.71 -15.55 -19.78
CA LEU A 346 -17.30 -15.13 -19.89
C LEU A 346 -17.01 -14.42 -21.21
N ALA A 347 -17.46 -14.99 -22.34
CA ALA A 347 -17.33 -14.36 -23.65
C ALA A 347 -18.09 -13.02 -23.73
N GLY A 348 -19.26 -12.94 -23.11
CA GLY A 348 -20.04 -11.71 -23.05
C GLY A 348 -19.39 -10.61 -22.21
N VAL A 349 -18.80 -10.95 -21.06
CA VAL A 349 -18.04 -9.99 -20.24
C VAL A 349 -16.82 -9.48 -21.00
N ARG A 350 -16.08 -10.36 -21.69
CA ARG A 350 -14.93 -9.95 -22.53
C ARG A 350 -15.33 -8.99 -23.64
N ALA A 351 -16.47 -9.24 -24.30
CA ALA A 351 -17.00 -8.35 -25.32
C ALA A 351 -17.34 -6.96 -24.75
N VAL A 352 -17.92 -6.88 -23.56
CA VAL A 352 -18.19 -5.61 -22.87
C VAL A 352 -16.89 -4.89 -22.52
N CYS A 353 -15.88 -5.62 -22.03
CA CYS A 353 -14.57 -5.02 -21.74
C CYS A 353 -13.93 -4.43 -23.00
N ALA A 354 -13.97 -5.18 -24.12
CA ALA A 354 -13.44 -4.72 -25.39
C ALA A 354 -14.17 -3.46 -25.91
N GLU A 355 -15.50 -3.41 -25.76
CA GLU A 355 -16.33 -2.28 -26.17
C GLU A 355 -16.11 -1.03 -25.30
N VAL A 356 -16.19 -1.18 -23.98
CA VAL A 356 -16.09 -0.05 -23.03
C VAL A 356 -14.67 0.52 -22.97
N LEU A 357 -13.65 -0.34 -23.10
CA LEU A 357 -12.24 0.07 -23.04
C LEU A 357 -11.63 0.38 -24.42
N GLU A 358 -12.43 0.25 -25.49
CA GLU A 358 -11.97 0.40 -26.88
C GLU A 358 -10.73 -0.47 -27.22
N TYR A 359 -10.65 -1.66 -26.64
CA TYR A 359 -9.58 -2.62 -26.87
C TYR A 359 -10.00 -3.72 -27.85
N PRO A 360 -9.09 -4.22 -28.70
CA PRO A 360 -9.34 -5.44 -29.46
C PRO A 360 -9.67 -6.61 -28.52
N LEU A 361 -10.66 -7.42 -28.87
CA LEU A 361 -11.13 -8.54 -28.03
C LEU A 361 -10.01 -9.54 -27.72
N GLU A 362 -9.02 -9.64 -28.60
CA GLU A 362 -7.84 -10.52 -28.46
C GLU A 362 -6.91 -10.09 -27.30
N VAL A 363 -6.99 -8.84 -26.85
CA VAL A 363 -6.19 -8.30 -25.75
C VAL A 363 -6.82 -8.59 -24.39
N ILE A 364 -8.13 -8.81 -24.34
CA ILE A 364 -8.86 -9.11 -23.10
C ILE A 364 -8.72 -10.60 -22.78
N THR A 365 -7.88 -10.97 -21.81
CA THR A 365 -7.77 -12.35 -21.33
C THR A 365 -8.81 -12.67 -20.24
N ASP A 366 -9.13 -13.95 -20.07
CA ASP A 366 -10.15 -14.40 -19.11
C ASP A 366 -9.76 -14.08 -17.64
N ASP A 367 -8.46 -14.03 -17.35
CA ASP A 367 -7.89 -13.75 -16.03
C ASP A 367 -7.41 -12.30 -15.87
N ALA A 368 -7.58 -11.46 -16.90
CA ALA A 368 -7.11 -10.08 -16.88
C ALA A 368 -7.69 -9.32 -15.68
N ASP A 369 -6.82 -8.73 -14.88
CA ASP A 369 -7.19 -7.83 -13.80
C ASP A 369 -7.60 -6.47 -14.37
N PHE A 370 -8.75 -5.96 -13.95
CA PHE A 370 -9.29 -4.70 -14.45
C PHE A 370 -8.34 -3.54 -14.19
N GLN A 371 -7.72 -3.48 -13.02
CA GLN A 371 -6.83 -2.38 -12.66
C GLN A 371 -5.40 -2.63 -13.16
N ALA A 372 -4.88 -3.83 -12.91
CA ALA A 372 -3.47 -4.15 -13.12
C ALA A 372 -3.13 -4.51 -14.57
N ASP A 373 -4.05 -5.12 -15.31
CA ASP A 373 -3.83 -5.55 -16.69
C ASP A 373 -4.57 -4.68 -17.71
N LEU A 374 -5.75 -4.16 -17.37
CA LEU A 374 -6.58 -3.36 -18.27
C LEU A 374 -6.59 -1.84 -17.98
N GLY A 375 -5.97 -1.40 -16.87
CA GLY A 375 -5.83 0.02 -16.54
C GLY A 375 -7.14 0.74 -16.22
N VAL A 376 -8.18 -0.01 -15.82
CA VAL A 376 -9.52 0.48 -15.51
C VAL A 376 -9.52 1.21 -14.17
N ASP A 377 -9.90 2.48 -14.16
CA ASP A 377 -10.10 3.26 -12.93
C ASP A 377 -11.48 2.97 -12.30
N SER A 378 -11.75 3.52 -11.10
CA SER A 378 -13.00 3.25 -10.38
C SER A 378 -14.26 3.71 -11.10
N LEU A 379 -14.18 4.76 -11.95
CA LEU A 379 -15.33 5.27 -12.69
C LEU A 379 -15.62 4.38 -13.89
N ALA A 380 -14.58 4.04 -14.67
CA ALA A 380 -14.66 3.09 -15.78
C ALA A 380 -15.08 1.69 -15.31
N MET A 381 -14.68 1.28 -14.09
CA MET A 381 -15.10 0.02 -13.50
C MET A 381 -16.62 0.00 -13.23
N THR A 382 -17.18 1.12 -12.75
CA THR A 382 -18.62 1.25 -12.50
C THR A 382 -19.41 1.16 -13.80
N GLU A 383 -18.91 1.82 -14.86
CA GLU A 383 -19.53 1.78 -16.19
C GLU A 383 -19.45 0.39 -16.82
N LEU A 384 -18.30 -0.28 -16.72
CA LEU A 384 -18.08 -1.63 -17.22
C LEU A 384 -18.99 -2.64 -16.53
N GLN A 385 -19.14 -2.55 -15.21
CA GLN A 385 -20.06 -3.40 -14.43
C GLN A 385 -21.51 -3.17 -14.84
N ALA A 386 -21.94 -1.92 -15.01
CA ALA A 386 -23.29 -1.59 -15.43
C ALA A 386 -23.61 -2.16 -16.83
N HIS A 387 -22.68 -2.02 -17.79
CA HIS A 387 -22.84 -2.57 -19.14
C HIS A 387 -22.85 -4.11 -19.12
N ALA A 388 -22.00 -4.74 -18.31
CA ALA A 388 -21.97 -6.19 -18.16
C ALA A 388 -23.29 -6.72 -17.59
N LEU A 389 -23.79 -6.15 -16.49
CA LEU A 389 -25.08 -6.55 -15.89
C LEU A 389 -26.26 -6.29 -16.82
N GLN A 390 -26.26 -5.16 -17.55
CA GLN A 390 -27.29 -4.84 -18.53
C GLN A 390 -27.34 -5.85 -19.67
N ARG A 391 -26.18 -6.31 -20.16
CA ARG A 391 -26.08 -7.30 -21.23
C ARG A 391 -26.78 -8.61 -20.90
N PHE A 392 -26.77 -9.02 -19.62
CA PHE A 392 -27.42 -10.24 -19.15
C PHE A 392 -28.80 -10.00 -18.51
N GLY A 393 -29.38 -8.80 -18.65
CA GLY A 393 -30.74 -8.50 -18.20
C GLY A 393 -30.91 -8.30 -16.69
N LEU A 394 -29.83 -8.11 -15.93
CA LEU A 394 -29.81 -8.05 -14.46
C LEU A 394 -30.05 -6.63 -13.89
N LYS A 395 -31.05 -5.91 -14.43
CA LYS A 395 -31.26 -4.46 -14.22
C LYS A 395 -31.60 -4.02 -12.77
N GLU A 396 -31.99 -4.93 -11.87
CA GLU A 396 -32.45 -4.58 -10.50
C GLU A 396 -31.41 -4.82 -9.39
N THR A 397 -30.20 -5.29 -9.71
CA THR A 397 -29.16 -5.67 -8.71
C THR A 397 -28.15 -4.56 -8.38
N LEU A 398 -28.31 -3.36 -8.94
CA LEU A 398 -27.32 -2.27 -8.83
C LEU A 398 -27.32 -1.54 -7.47
N GLN A 399 -28.24 -1.86 -6.55
CA GLN A 399 -28.32 -1.17 -5.26
C GLN A 399 -27.39 -1.74 -4.17
N ASP A 400 -26.90 -2.97 -4.31
CA ASP A 400 -26.11 -3.66 -3.26
C ASP A 400 -24.83 -4.35 -3.77
N ALA A 401 -24.44 -4.16 -5.03
CA ALA A 401 -23.22 -4.75 -5.55
C ALA A 401 -21.99 -4.01 -5.01
N ASP A 402 -21.26 -4.65 -4.09
CA ASP A 402 -19.94 -4.21 -3.61
C ASP A 402 -18.96 -4.12 -4.81
N THR A 403 -18.78 -2.89 -5.30
CA THR A 403 -18.12 -2.55 -6.58
C THR A 403 -16.65 -2.93 -6.63
N GLY A 404 -16.04 -3.34 -5.50
CA GLY A 404 -14.64 -3.74 -5.38
C GLY A 404 -14.35 -5.25 -5.36
N THR A 405 -15.36 -6.12 -5.52
CA THR A 405 -15.21 -7.56 -5.16
C THR A 405 -14.70 -8.45 -6.29
N TYR A 406 -14.76 -7.99 -7.55
CA TYR A 406 -14.47 -8.82 -8.73
C TYR A 406 -13.38 -8.18 -9.60
N GLY A 407 -12.13 -8.30 -9.14
CA GLY A 407 -10.97 -7.62 -9.74
C GLY A 407 -10.54 -8.12 -11.12
N THR A 408 -11.10 -9.23 -11.62
CA THR A 408 -10.73 -9.81 -12.92
C THR A 408 -11.94 -10.07 -13.83
N VAL A 409 -11.70 -10.22 -15.14
CA VAL A 409 -12.71 -10.58 -16.14
C VAL A 409 -13.48 -11.85 -15.75
N SER A 410 -12.78 -12.90 -15.34
CA SER A 410 -13.38 -14.16 -14.85
C SER A 410 -14.10 -13.98 -13.52
N GLY A 411 -13.62 -13.10 -12.64
CA GLY A 411 -14.29 -12.76 -11.38
C GLY A 411 -15.67 -12.14 -11.63
N LEU A 412 -15.76 -11.19 -12.56
CA LEU A 412 -17.03 -10.56 -12.94
C LEU A 412 -17.96 -11.55 -13.65
N ALA A 413 -17.42 -12.42 -14.51
CA ALA A 413 -18.19 -13.47 -15.16
C ALA A 413 -18.74 -14.51 -14.17
N ALA A 414 -17.95 -14.90 -13.17
CA ALA A 414 -18.40 -15.81 -12.11
C ALA A 414 -19.54 -15.21 -11.28
N TYR A 415 -19.46 -13.92 -10.95
CA TYR A 415 -20.53 -13.21 -10.26
C TYR A 415 -21.84 -13.22 -11.05
N ILE A 416 -21.78 -12.85 -12.33
CA ILE A 416 -22.95 -12.84 -13.21
C ILE A 416 -23.53 -14.25 -13.39
N THR A 417 -22.67 -15.26 -13.53
CA THR A 417 -23.08 -16.67 -13.60
C THR A 417 -23.84 -17.10 -12.35
N GLY A 418 -23.38 -16.67 -11.16
CA GLY A 418 -24.08 -16.89 -9.90
C GLY A 418 -25.47 -16.26 -9.87
N LEU A 419 -25.60 -14.99 -10.26
CA LEU A 419 -26.88 -14.28 -10.32
C LEU A 419 -27.89 -14.93 -11.28
N LEU A 420 -27.44 -15.39 -12.45
CA LEU A 420 -28.29 -16.08 -13.42
C LEU A 420 -28.73 -17.46 -12.92
N SER A 421 -27.86 -18.15 -12.17
CA SER A 421 -28.16 -19.44 -11.56
C SER A 421 -29.16 -19.32 -10.40
N GLU A 422 -29.12 -18.24 -9.63
CA GLU A 422 -30.09 -17.97 -8.56
C GLU A 422 -31.46 -17.54 -9.10
N GLY A 423 -31.49 -16.80 -10.21
CA GLY A 423 -32.73 -16.37 -10.87
C GLY A 423 -33.55 -17.50 -11.51
N THR A 424 -32.92 -18.63 -11.86
CA THR A 424 -33.60 -19.79 -12.46
C THR A 424 -34.18 -20.77 -11.44
N GLY A 425 -33.88 -20.60 -10.14
CA GLY A 425 -34.30 -21.50 -9.05
C GLY A 425 -35.70 -21.30 -8.48
N SER A 426 -36.48 -20.30 -8.91
CA SER A 426 -37.78 -19.97 -8.26
C SER A 426 -39.06 -20.47 -8.97
N VAL A 427 -38.96 -21.30 -10.02
CA VAL A 427 -40.14 -21.87 -10.71
C VAL A 427 -40.11 -23.40 -10.72
N SER A 428 -40.15 -24.03 -9.56
CA SER A 428 -40.66 -25.41 -9.41
C SER A 428 -40.89 -25.75 -7.94
N GLY A 429 -42.12 -25.56 -7.46
CA GLY A 429 -42.43 -25.93 -6.07
C GLY A 429 -43.73 -25.43 -5.47
N ARG A 430 -44.82 -25.27 -6.25
CA ARG A 430 -46.19 -25.35 -5.71
C ARG A 430 -47.09 -26.05 -6.73
N ARG A 431 -47.37 -27.32 -6.46
CA ARG A 431 -48.67 -27.91 -6.81
C ARG A 431 -49.60 -27.71 -5.62
#